data_AF-A0A6N6P4E1-F1
#
_entry.id   AF-A0A6N6P4E1-F1
#
_cell.length_a   1.000
_cell.length_b   1.000
_cell.length_c   1.000
_cell.angle_alpha   90.00
_cell.angle_beta   90.00
_cell.angle_gamma   90.00
#
_symmetry.space_group_name_H-M   'P 1'
#
loop_
_entity.id
_entity.type
_entity.pdbx_description
1 polymer ?
#
loop_
_entity_poly.entity_id
_entity_poly.type
_entity_poly.pdbx_seq_one_letter_code
_entity_poly.pdbx_strand_id
1 'polypeptide(L)'
;MNTSALKSFAPAVRTQLMEAVGRKLDYVLTADTPDLRQAAAQVASLRREAGSNRAALIERVAYTWFNRLAALRFLDAQGWHPFKARVSGVSPRSGTE
;
A
#
# COMPACT_ATOMS: atom_id res chain seq x y z
N MET A 1 -5.54 14.36 -22.24
CA MET A 1 -5.16 13.57 -21.05
C MET A 1 -3.67 13.27 -21.15
N ASN A 2 -2.82 13.82 -20.28
CA ASN A 2 -1.36 13.62 -20.34
C ASN A 2 -0.99 12.21 -19.85
N THR A 3 -0.88 11.25 -20.78
CA THR A 3 -0.55 9.85 -20.47
C THR A 3 0.91 9.64 -20.04
N SER A 4 1.79 10.60 -20.35
CA SER A 4 3.19 10.62 -19.91
C SER A 4 3.33 10.69 -18.38
N ALA A 5 2.48 11.48 -17.72
CA ALA A 5 2.46 11.58 -16.26
C ALA A 5 1.96 10.29 -15.59
N LEU A 6 1.02 9.58 -16.21
CA LEU A 6 0.54 8.28 -15.73
C LEU A 6 1.62 7.19 -15.85
N LYS A 7 2.43 7.25 -16.91
CA LYS A 7 3.49 6.27 -17.18
C LYS A 7 4.61 6.31 -16.14
N SER A 8 4.94 7.48 -15.59
CA SER A 8 5.90 7.62 -14.49
C SER A 8 5.27 7.51 -13.10
N PHE A 9 3.99 7.81 -12.97
CA PHE A 9 3.28 7.74 -11.68
C PHE A 9 3.11 6.31 -11.17
N ALA A 10 2.66 5.38 -12.00
CA ALA A 10 2.46 3.98 -11.60
C ALA A 10 3.73 3.31 -11.01
N PRO A 11 4.92 3.38 -11.66
CA PRO A 11 6.13 2.82 -11.09
C PRO A 11 6.59 3.56 -9.83
N ALA A 12 6.43 4.89 -9.75
CA ALA A 12 6.77 5.65 -8.56
C ALA A 12 5.93 5.24 -7.34
N VAL A 13 4.61 5.09 -7.51
CA VAL A 13 3.70 4.64 -6.46
C VAL A 13 4.01 3.20 -6.03
N ARG A 14 4.37 2.31 -6.95
CA ARG A 14 4.79 0.94 -6.61
C ARG A 14 6.01 0.96 -5.68
N THR A 15 7.04 1.73 -6.01
CA THR A 15 8.24 1.85 -5.17
C THR A 15 7.90 2.39 -3.79
N GLN A 16 7.13 3.47 -3.72
CA GLN A 16 6.70 4.05 -2.43
C GLN A 16 5.90 3.05 -1.58
N LEU A 17 5.06 2.23 -2.21
CA LEU A 17 4.28 1.21 -1.51
C LEU A 17 5.18 0.09 -0.98
N MET A 18 6.16 -0.36 -1.77
CA MET A 18 7.16 -1.34 -1.31
C MET A 18 7.93 -0.82 -0.09
N GLU A 19 8.37 0.44 -0.12
CA GLU A 19 9.04 1.07 1.02
C GLU A 19 8.14 1.16 2.25
N ALA A 20 6.87 1.56 2.08
CA ALA A 20 5.91 1.66 3.17
C ALA A 20 5.62 0.28 3.80
N VAL A 21 5.45 -0.75 2.97
CA VAL A 21 5.28 -2.14 3.42
C VAL A 21 6.53 -2.63 4.14
N GLY A 22 7.72 -2.33 3.62
CA GLY A 22 9.00 -2.66 4.26
C GLY A 22 9.16 -2.04 5.65
N ARG A 23 8.84 -0.74 5.80
CA ARG A 23 8.83 -0.05 7.09
C ARG A 23 7.81 -0.64 8.07
N LYS A 24 6.61 -0.98 7.57
CA LYS A 24 5.58 -1.59 8.41
C LYS A 24 5.99 -2.99 8.86
N LEU A 25 6.60 -3.78 7.98
CA LEU A 25 7.14 -5.09 8.33
C LEU A 25 8.21 -4.96 9.42
N ASP A 26 9.15 -4.04 9.26
CA ASP A 26 10.18 -3.77 10.27
C ASP A 26 9.58 -3.42 11.64
N TYR A 27 8.59 -2.53 11.67
CA TYR A 27 7.84 -2.20 12.89
C TYR A 27 7.17 -3.43 13.52
N VAL A 28 6.51 -4.27 12.74
CA VAL A 28 5.83 -5.49 13.25
C VAL A 28 6.83 -6.50 13.80
N LEU A 29 8.04 -6.55 13.22
CA LEU A 29 9.09 -7.47 13.66
C LEU A 29 9.84 -6.98 14.91
N THR A 30 9.92 -5.67 15.14
CA THR A 30 10.71 -5.06 16.23
C THR A 30 9.87 -4.56 17.40
N ALA A 31 8.63 -4.11 17.18
CA ALA A 31 7.80 -3.53 18.22
C ALA A 31 7.17 -4.61 19.12
N ASP A 32 7.13 -4.34 20.42
CA ASP A 32 6.38 -5.12 21.41
C ASP A 32 5.15 -4.33 21.86
N THR A 33 4.05 -4.46 21.12
CA THR A 33 2.77 -3.86 21.47
C THR A 33 1.77 -4.94 21.88
N PRO A 34 0.79 -4.64 22.75
CA PRO A 34 -0.19 -5.63 23.20
C PRO A 34 -0.97 -6.25 22.03
N ASP A 35 -1.25 -5.50 20.97
CA ASP A 35 -1.89 -5.98 19.74
C ASP A 35 -1.02 -7.03 19.01
N LEU A 36 0.28 -6.76 18.87
CA LEU A 36 1.23 -7.71 18.28
C LEU A 36 1.45 -8.94 19.16
N ARG A 37 1.37 -8.79 20.50
CA ARG A 37 1.40 -9.93 21.42
C ARG A 37 0.15 -10.81 21.28
N GLN A 38 -1.02 -10.23 21.06
CA GLN A 38 -2.23 -10.99 20.75
C GLN A 38 -2.11 -11.74 19.41
N ALA A 39 -1.43 -11.13 18.43
CA ALA A 39 -1.14 -11.72 17.13
C ALA A 39 0.24 -12.43 17.05
N ALA A 40 0.78 -12.91 18.17
CA ALA A 40 2.14 -13.46 18.24
C ALA A 40 2.38 -14.63 17.26
N ALA A 41 1.37 -15.48 17.03
CA ALA A 41 1.48 -16.59 16.09
C ALA A 41 1.65 -16.10 14.63
N GLN A 42 0.92 -15.05 14.25
CA GLN A 42 1.01 -14.43 12.93
C GLN A 42 2.35 -13.72 12.75
N VAL A 43 2.81 -12.99 13.77
CA VAL A 43 4.14 -12.34 13.77
C VAL A 43 5.25 -13.38 13.67
N ALA A 44 5.14 -14.52 14.36
CA ALA A 44 6.10 -15.61 14.25
C ALA A 44 6.13 -16.23 12.83
N SER A 45 4.97 -16.39 12.17
CA SER A 45 4.93 -16.84 10.77
C SER A 45 5.60 -15.83 9.83
N LEU A 46 5.30 -14.54 10.01
CA LEU A 46 5.93 -13.46 9.24
C LEU A 46 7.44 -13.40 9.46
N ARG A 47 7.93 -13.64 10.69
CA ARG A 47 9.37 -13.75 11.00
C ARG A 47 10.03 -14.88 10.20
N ARG A 48 9.39 -16.05 10.11
CA ARG A 48 9.92 -17.19 9.33
C ARG A 48 9.97 -16.88 7.83
N GLU A 49 8.88 -16.37 7.27
CA GLU A 49 8.82 -16.00 5.85
C GLU A 49 9.82 -14.90 5.50
N ALA A 50 9.97 -13.90 6.38
CA ALA A 50 10.96 -12.84 6.21
C ALA A 50 12.41 -13.37 6.28
N GLY A 51 12.67 -14.38 7.13
CA GLY A 51 13.97 -15.05 7.20
C GLY A 51 14.34 -15.82 5.94
N SER A 52 13.35 -16.39 5.24
CA SER A 52 13.59 -17.08 3.97
C SER A 52 13.77 -16.11 2.79
N ASN A 53 12.84 -15.17 2.59
CA ASN A 53 12.94 -14.19 1.51
C ASN A 53 12.11 -12.92 1.79
N ARG A 54 12.70 -12.01 2.56
CA ARG A 54 12.09 -10.71 2.91
C ARG A 54 11.67 -9.89 1.68
N ALA A 55 12.47 -9.88 0.62
CA ALA A 55 12.17 -9.08 -0.58
C ALA A 55 10.92 -9.59 -1.29
N ALA A 56 10.80 -10.91 -1.47
CA ALA A 56 9.62 -11.52 -2.08
C ALA A 56 8.35 -11.31 -1.22
N LEU A 57 8.47 -11.38 0.11
CA LEU A 57 7.35 -11.09 1.01
C LEU A 57 6.85 -9.65 0.85
N ILE A 58 7.77 -8.67 0.86
CA ILE A 58 7.43 -7.26 0.67
C ILE A 58 6.78 -7.05 -0.70
N GLU A 59 7.34 -7.63 -1.75
CA GLU A 59 6.79 -7.50 -3.11
C GLU A 59 5.36 -8.07 -3.20
N ARG A 60 5.13 -9.27 -2.66
CA ARG A 60 3.80 -9.91 -2.67
C ARG A 60 2.77 -9.08 -1.91
N VAL A 61 3.12 -8.60 -0.71
CA VAL A 61 2.22 -7.80 0.12
C VAL A 61 1.94 -6.44 -0.55
N ALA A 62 2.99 -5.77 -1.05
CA ALA A 62 2.84 -4.53 -1.79
C ALA A 62 1.97 -4.70 -3.04
N TYR A 63 2.17 -5.76 -3.83
CA TYR A 63 1.34 -6.05 -5.00
C TYR A 63 -0.13 -6.26 -4.63
N THR A 64 -0.39 -6.98 -3.54
CA THR A 64 -1.75 -7.21 -3.05
C THR A 64 -2.44 -5.90 -2.65
N TRP A 65 -1.74 -5.03 -1.93
CA TRP A 65 -2.26 -3.72 -1.55
C TRP A 65 -2.41 -2.78 -2.74
N PHE A 66 -1.46 -2.78 -3.69
CA PHE A 66 -1.53 -2.01 -4.93
C PHE A 66 -2.79 -2.39 -5.71
N ASN A 67 -3.03 -3.69 -5.90
CA ASN A 67 -4.21 -4.17 -6.61
C ASN A 67 -5.51 -3.76 -5.91
N ARG A 68 -5.59 -3.84 -4.58
CA ARG A 68 -6.77 -3.40 -3.82
C ARG A 68 -7.02 -1.91 -3.95
N LEU A 69 -5.99 -1.09 -3.83
CA LEU A 69 -6.11 0.36 -3.98
C LEU A 69 -6.45 0.75 -5.42
N ALA A 70 -5.87 0.08 -6.40
CA ALA A 70 -6.19 0.27 -7.81
C ALA A 70 -7.64 -0.12 -8.11
N ALA A 71 -8.12 -1.26 -7.58
CA ALA A 71 -9.51 -1.69 -7.73
C ALA A 71 -10.48 -0.68 -7.11
N LEU A 72 -10.20 -0.17 -5.91
CA LEU A 72 -11.00 0.88 -5.29
C LEU A 72 -10.98 2.18 -6.12
N ARG A 73 -9.83 2.60 -6.62
CA ARG A 73 -9.74 3.78 -7.52
C ARG A 73 -10.49 3.58 -8.83
N PHE A 74 -10.48 2.36 -9.37
CA PHE A 74 -11.23 2.00 -10.56
C PHE A 74 -12.74 2.06 -10.31
N LEU A 75 -13.20 1.47 -9.21
CA LEU A 75 -14.60 1.54 -8.79
C LEU A 75 -15.05 2.99 -8.52
N ASP A 76 -14.17 3.85 -8.00
CA ASP A 76 -14.43 5.29 -7.80
C ASP A 76 -14.64 6.01 -9.12
N ALA A 77 -13.73 5.77 -10.06
CA ALA A 77 -13.76 6.39 -11.38
C ALA A 77 -14.99 5.97 -12.20
N GLN A 78 -15.46 4.73 -12.02
CA GLN A 78 -16.68 4.22 -12.66
C GLN A 78 -17.97 4.62 -11.93
N GLY A 79 -17.88 5.22 -10.73
CA GLY A 79 -19.04 5.56 -9.92
C GLY A 79 -19.79 4.35 -9.35
N TRP A 80 -19.13 3.19 -9.29
CA TRP A 80 -19.71 1.93 -8.81
C TRP A 80 -19.57 1.72 -7.30
N HIS A 81 -19.19 2.77 -6.57
CA HIS A 81 -19.13 2.71 -5.12
C HIS A 81 -20.52 2.85 -4.49
N PRO A 82 -20.98 1.88 -3.67
CA PRO A 82 -22.27 1.97 -2.97
C PRO A 82 -22.31 3.11 -1.94
N PHE A 83 -21.14 3.60 -1.52
CA PHE A 83 -21.00 4.75 -0.64
C PHE A 83 -20.45 5.91 -1.47
N LYS A 84 -21.11 7.08 -1.44
CA LYS A 84 -20.66 8.33 -2.09
C LYS A 84 -19.37 8.92 -1.47
N ALA A 85 -18.51 8.09 -0.87
CA ALA A 85 -17.24 8.46 -0.29
C ALA A 85 -16.19 8.52 -1.40
N ARG A 86 -16.01 9.73 -1.96
CA ARG A 86 -14.96 10.00 -2.94
C ARG A 86 -13.61 9.89 -2.25
N VAL A 87 -12.71 9.02 -2.71
CA VAL A 87 -11.31 9.03 -2.23
C VAL A 87 -10.65 10.27 -2.81
N SER A 88 -10.72 11.39 -2.07
CA SER A 88 -10.15 12.68 -2.48
C SER A 88 -8.70 12.48 -2.91
N GLY A 89 -8.47 12.54 -4.22
CA GLY A 89 -7.14 12.78 -4.75
C GLY A 89 -6.69 14.14 -4.22
N VAL A 90 -5.43 14.26 -3.84
CA VAL A 90 -4.78 15.56 -3.81
C VAL A 90 -4.93 16.15 -5.20
N SER A 91 -5.86 17.10 -5.36
CA SER A 91 -5.81 18.03 -6.48
C SER A 91 -4.56 18.89 -6.27
N PRO A 92 -3.70 19.08 -7.29
CA PRO A 92 -2.67 20.10 -7.20
C PRO A 92 -3.42 21.41 -6.99
N ARG A 93 -3.13 22.06 -5.86
CA ARG A 93 -3.67 23.36 -5.51
C ARG A 93 -3.22 24.31 -6.63
N SER A 94 -4.09 24.61 -7.58
CA SER A 94 -3.87 25.67 -8.56
C SER A 94 -3.86 26.98 -7.77
N GLY A 95 -2.66 27.40 -7.39
CA GLY A 95 -2.42 28.75 -6.89
C GLY A 95 -2.77 29.71 -8.00
N THR A 96 -3.79 30.51 -7.75
CA THR A 96 -4.08 31.74 -8.49
C THR A 96 -3.13 32.82 -7.97
N GLU A 97 -2.22 33.26 -8.83
CA GLU A 97 -1.81 34.66 -8.93
C GLU A 97 -2.21 35.15 -10.32
#